data_AF-A0A0G4NL63-F1
#
_entry.id   AF-A0A0G4NL63-F1
#
_cell.length_a   1.000
_cell.length_b   1.000
_cell.length_c   1.000
_cell.angle_alpha   90.00
_cell.angle_beta   90.00
_cell.angle_gamma   90.00
#
_symmetry.space_group_name_H-M   'P 1'
#
loop_
_entity.id
_entity.type
_entity.pdbx_description
1 polymer ?
#
loop_
_entity_poly.entity_id
_entity_poly.type
_entity_poly.pdbx_seq_one_letter_code
_entity_poly.pdbx_strand_id
1 'polypeptide(L)'
;MKLAREAAANDKAFVLSLSAPFICQFFKEPLDAAVPYCDYIIGNETEAAAFAESHGLQSTDLKALAREVANLPKENTKRKRVVIFTQGTEPTFVAVQGEDEVKEYPVKAIEKEKINDTNGAGDAFAGGFLAGLVEKKSLAESVDRGQWLAKLYAKVAMGLVQRR
;
A
#
# COMPACT_ATOMS: atom_id res chain seq x y z
N MET A 1 -18.10 8.16 -4.04
CA MET A 1 -18.08 6.67 -3.99
C MET A 1 -18.64 5.94 -5.23
N LYS A 2 -18.87 6.60 -6.38
CA LYS A 2 -19.47 5.93 -7.57
C LYS A 2 -18.58 4.82 -8.15
N LEU A 3 -17.28 5.08 -8.35
CA LEU A 3 -16.33 4.11 -8.89
C LEU A 3 -16.11 2.90 -7.98
N ALA A 4 -16.02 3.12 -6.66
CA ALA A 4 -15.84 2.07 -5.68
C ALA A 4 -17.03 1.08 -5.65
N ARG A 5 -18.25 1.62 -5.70
CA ARG A 5 -19.48 0.80 -5.80
C ARG A 5 -19.55 0.02 -7.11
N GLU A 6 -19.21 0.66 -8.23
CA GLU A 6 -19.16 0.01 -9.54
C GLU A 6 -18.17 -1.16 -9.56
N ALA A 7 -16.97 -0.96 -9.00
CA ALA A 7 -15.96 -2.00 -8.90
C ALA A 7 -16.44 -3.19 -8.05
N ALA A 8 -17.02 -2.92 -6.88
CA ALA A 8 -17.56 -3.97 -6.01
C ALA A 8 -18.72 -4.75 -6.66
N ALA A 9 -19.65 -4.06 -7.35
CA ALA A 9 -20.79 -4.68 -8.01
C ALA A 9 -20.37 -5.62 -9.16
N ASN A 10 -19.27 -5.30 -9.84
CA ASN A 10 -18.78 -6.03 -11.01
C ASN A 10 -17.57 -6.93 -10.72
N ASP A 11 -17.30 -7.20 -9.44
CA ASP A 11 -16.16 -7.98 -8.98
C ASP A 11 -14.82 -7.54 -9.61
N LYS A 12 -14.57 -6.23 -9.65
CA LYS A 12 -13.33 -5.61 -10.11
C LYS A 12 -12.49 -5.20 -8.92
N ALA A 13 -11.17 -5.34 -9.05
CA ALA A 13 -10.23 -4.89 -8.05
C ALA A 13 -10.31 -3.36 -7.89
N PHE A 14 -10.52 -2.89 -6.65
CA PHE A 14 -10.42 -1.49 -6.27
C PHE A 14 -9.21 -1.29 -5.36
N VAL A 15 -8.31 -0.40 -5.75
CA VAL A 15 -7.04 -0.12 -5.05
C VAL A 15 -7.05 1.29 -4.52
N LEU A 16 -6.63 1.48 -3.28
CA LEU A 16 -6.50 2.77 -2.63
C LEU A 16 -5.09 2.93 -2.05
N SER A 17 -4.49 4.11 -2.25
CA SER A 17 -3.31 4.55 -1.51
C SER A 17 -3.74 5.47 -0.37
N LEU A 18 -3.21 5.29 0.84
CA LEU A 18 -3.42 6.22 1.95
C LEU A 18 -2.82 7.61 1.65
N SER A 19 -1.82 7.66 0.77
CA SER A 19 -1.22 8.85 0.14
C SER A 19 -0.44 9.77 1.08
N ALA A 20 -1.00 10.11 2.26
CA ALA A 20 -0.35 10.95 3.25
C ALA A 20 -1.05 10.87 4.63
N PRO A 21 -0.32 11.12 5.73
CA PRO A 21 -0.89 11.14 7.09
C PRO A 21 -2.10 12.07 7.24
N PHE A 22 -2.07 13.24 6.60
CA PHE A 22 -3.13 14.24 6.72
C PHE A 22 -4.48 13.73 6.15
N ILE A 23 -4.47 12.80 5.18
CA ILE A 23 -5.69 12.19 4.65
C ILE A 23 -6.36 11.35 5.74
N CYS A 24 -5.58 10.57 6.48
CA CYS A 24 -6.08 9.74 7.59
C CYS A 24 -6.60 10.59 8.75
N GLN A 25 -6.02 11.76 8.98
CA GLN A 25 -6.37 12.66 10.09
C GLN A 25 -7.56 13.57 9.77
N PHE A 26 -7.56 14.24 8.61
CA PHE A 26 -8.53 15.30 8.29
C PHE A 26 -9.61 14.86 7.30
N PHE A 27 -9.38 13.78 6.54
CA PHE A 27 -10.33 13.23 5.57
C PHE A 27 -10.80 11.82 5.97
N LYS A 28 -10.85 11.56 7.27
CA LYS A 28 -11.28 10.28 7.86
C LYS A 28 -12.64 9.82 7.33
N GLU A 29 -13.66 10.68 7.37
CA GLU A 29 -15.01 10.32 6.92
C GLU A 29 -15.05 9.86 5.44
N PRO A 30 -14.49 10.61 4.46
CA PRO A 30 -14.35 10.11 3.09
C PRO A 30 -13.53 8.82 2.95
N LEU A 31 -12.45 8.69 3.72
CA LEU A 31 -11.58 7.49 3.70
C LEU A 31 -12.36 6.26 4.17
N ASP A 32 -13.04 6.36 5.31
CA ASP A 32 -13.84 5.29 5.91
C ASP A 32 -14.99 4.89 5.00
N ALA A 33 -15.59 5.84 4.28
CA ALA A 33 -16.62 5.54 3.29
C ALA A 33 -16.07 4.75 2.08
N ALA A 34 -14.78 4.82 1.80
CA ALA A 34 -14.13 4.10 0.69
C ALA A 34 -13.56 2.73 1.12
N VAL A 35 -13.03 2.60 2.35
CA VAL A 35 -12.36 1.39 2.85
C VAL A 35 -13.19 0.10 2.62
N PRO A 36 -14.51 0.03 2.87
CA PRO A 36 -15.31 -1.17 2.65
C PRO A 36 -15.28 -1.71 1.22
N TYR A 37 -14.98 -0.87 0.23
CA TYR A 37 -14.91 -1.25 -1.18
C TYR A 37 -13.49 -1.61 -1.63
N CYS A 38 -12.46 -1.31 -0.82
CA CYS A 38 -11.06 -1.51 -1.20
C CYS A 38 -10.65 -2.98 -1.09
N ASP A 39 -10.18 -3.54 -2.20
CA ASP A 39 -9.55 -4.85 -2.26
C ASP A 39 -8.06 -4.76 -1.91
N TYR A 40 -7.40 -3.66 -2.27
CA TYR A 40 -6.01 -3.40 -1.94
C TYR A 40 -5.87 -2.02 -1.29
N ILE A 41 -5.19 -1.96 -0.15
CA ILE A 41 -4.83 -0.70 0.51
C ILE A 41 -3.31 -0.66 0.60
N ILE A 42 -2.71 0.38 0.04
CA ILE A 42 -1.26 0.61 0.06
C ILE A 42 -1.00 1.83 0.93
N GLY A 43 0.01 1.75 1.78
CA GLY A 43 0.51 2.90 2.53
C GLY A 43 1.92 2.66 3.06
N ASN A 44 2.46 3.66 3.73
CA ASN A 44 3.72 3.54 4.48
C ASN A 44 3.48 3.51 6.00
N GLU A 45 4.55 3.32 6.77
CA GLU A 45 4.54 3.27 8.23
C GLU A 45 3.94 4.52 8.89
N THR A 46 4.15 5.70 8.29
CA THR A 46 3.67 6.98 8.86
C THR A 46 2.19 7.17 8.59
N GLU A 47 1.73 6.83 7.39
CA GLU A 47 0.32 6.82 7.01
C GLU A 47 -0.47 5.80 7.82
N ALA A 48 0.09 4.61 8.02
CA ALA A 48 -0.50 3.58 8.85
C ALA A 48 -0.63 4.07 10.31
N ALA A 49 0.42 4.65 10.88
CA ALA A 49 0.35 5.23 12.23
C ALA A 49 -0.73 6.31 12.34
N ALA A 50 -0.84 7.19 11.34
CA ALA A 50 -1.88 8.22 11.31
C ALA A 50 -3.30 7.63 11.16
N PHE A 51 -3.45 6.55 10.40
CA PHE A 51 -4.70 5.78 10.34
C PHE A 51 -5.07 5.21 11.70
N ALA A 52 -4.11 4.58 12.39
CA ALA A 52 -4.32 4.00 13.72
C ALA A 52 -4.76 5.06 14.74
N GLU A 53 -4.04 6.18 14.78
CA GLU A 53 -4.35 7.30 15.67
C GLU A 53 -5.75 7.86 15.41
N SER A 54 -6.12 8.10 14.14
CA SER A 54 -7.44 8.66 13.82
C SER A 54 -8.60 7.70 14.09
N HIS A 55 -8.31 6.40 14.20
CA HIS A 55 -9.28 5.34 14.49
C HIS A 55 -9.25 4.87 15.95
N GLY A 56 -8.41 5.46 16.80
CA GLY A 56 -8.26 5.06 18.19
C GLY A 56 -7.68 3.64 18.36
N LEU A 57 -6.95 3.15 17.36
CA LEU A 57 -6.29 1.85 17.42
C LEU A 57 -5.05 1.97 18.31
N GLN A 58 -4.94 1.11 19.32
CA GLN A 58 -3.88 1.21 20.34
C GLN A 58 -2.55 0.55 19.91
N SER A 59 -2.50 -0.11 18.75
CA SER A 59 -1.32 -0.84 18.31
C SER A 59 -0.27 0.11 17.70
N THR A 60 0.94 0.09 18.25
CA THR A 60 2.14 0.68 17.63
C THR A 60 2.88 -0.31 16.72
N ASP A 61 2.47 -1.58 16.70
CA ASP A 61 3.03 -2.60 15.82
C ASP A 61 2.36 -2.53 14.43
N LEU A 62 3.18 -2.26 13.42
CA LEU A 62 2.72 -2.11 12.04
C LEU A 62 2.17 -3.43 11.47
N LYS A 63 2.65 -4.60 11.92
CA LYS A 63 2.11 -5.90 11.48
C LYS A 63 0.70 -6.10 12.01
N ALA A 64 0.51 -5.93 13.32
CA ALA A 64 -0.82 -5.99 13.93
C ALA A 64 -1.78 -4.99 13.28
N LEU A 65 -1.32 -3.76 12.99
CA LEU A 65 -2.11 -2.76 12.31
C LEU A 65 -2.49 -3.17 10.88
N ALA A 66 -1.55 -3.72 10.09
CA ALA A 66 -1.84 -4.23 8.75
C ALA A 66 -2.94 -5.30 8.79
N ARG A 67 -2.86 -6.20 9.77
CA ARG A 67 -3.87 -7.25 10.01
C ARG A 67 -5.21 -6.67 10.41
N GLU A 68 -5.24 -5.68 11.30
CA GLU A 68 -6.48 -5.04 11.74
C GLU A 68 -7.19 -4.33 10.57
N VAL A 69 -6.45 -3.54 9.78
CA VAL A 69 -6.97 -2.85 8.59
C VAL A 69 -7.46 -3.86 7.54
N ALA A 70 -6.76 -4.98 7.35
CA ALA A 70 -7.17 -6.04 6.43
C ALA A 70 -8.52 -6.66 6.82
N ASN A 71 -8.82 -6.70 8.12
CA ASN A 71 -10.03 -7.31 8.67
C ASN A 71 -11.19 -6.34 8.91
N LEU A 72 -11.05 -5.05 8.58
CA LEU A 72 -12.17 -4.10 8.59
C LEU A 72 -13.33 -4.59 7.70
N PRO A 73 -14.58 -4.15 7.95
CA PRO A 73 -15.74 -4.53 7.15
C PRO A 73 -15.51 -4.34 5.65
N LYS A 74 -16.05 -5.25 4.83
CA LYS A 74 -15.86 -5.26 3.37
C LYS A 74 -17.15 -5.63 2.65
N GLU A 75 -17.47 -4.87 1.61
CA GLU A 75 -18.70 -4.99 0.81
C GLU A 75 -18.62 -6.17 -0.17
N ASN A 76 -17.57 -6.22 -0.99
CA ASN A 76 -17.39 -7.34 -1.93
C ASN A 76 -16.73 -8.53 -1.22
N THR A 77 -17.54 -9.49 -0.74
CA THR A 77 -17.06 -10.69 -0.05
C THR A 77 -16.43 -11.75 -0.96
N LYS A 78 -16.51 -11.60 -2.29
CA LYS A 78 -15.86 -12.50 -3.26
C LYS A 78 -14.34 -12.33 -3.31
N ARG A 79 -13.84 -11.19 -2.81
CA ARG A 79 -12.42 -10.84 -2.77
C ARG A 79 -12.02 -10.51 -1.35
N LYS A 80 -10.91 -11.09 -0.90
CA LYS A 80 -10.27 -10.70 0.37
C LYS A 80 -9.61 -9.33 0.22
N ARG A 81 -9.66 -8.49 1.25
CA ARG A 81 -8.82 -7.30 1.31
C ARG A 81 -7.36 -7.70 1.53
N VAL A 82 -6.45 -7.00 0.87
CA VAL A 82 -5.00 -7.09 1.06
C VAL A 82 -4.49 -5.71 1.46
N VAL A 83 -3.78 -5.63 2.58
CA VAL A 83 -3.13 -4.41 3.05
C VAL A 83 -1.63 -4.57 2.86
N ILE A 84 -1.00 -3.56 2.23
CA ILE A 84 0.42 -3.53 1.96
C ILE A 84 1.01 -2.27 2.62
N PHE A 85 1.85 -2.46 3.62
CA PHE A 85 2.58 -1.37 4.26
C PHE A 85 4.08 -1.46 3.97
N THR A 86 4.60 -0.41 3.33
CA THR A 86 6.03 -0.24 3.07
C THR A 86 6.71 0.47 4.24
N GLN A 87 8.04 0.31 4.39
CA GLN A 87 8.80 0.85 5.52
C GLN A 87 10.19 1.37 5.10
N GLY A 88 10.27 2.14 4.02
CA GLY A 88 11.55 2.59 3.47
C GLY A 88 12.49 1.41 3.14
N THR A 89 13.52 1.20 3.97
CA THR A 89 14.50 0.11 3.82
C THR A 89 14.13 -1.17 4.59
N GLU A 90 13.15 -1.11 5.48
CA GLU A 90 12.66 -2.26 6.26
C GLU A 90 11.65 -3.10 5.44
N PRO A 91 11.40 -4.37 5.82
CA PRO A 91 10.53 -5.26 5.06
C PRO A 91 9.14 -4.68 4.78
N THR A 92 8.59 -4.97 3.60
CA THR A 92 7.19 -4.66 3.28
C THR A 92 6.29 -5.68 3.96
N PHE A 93 5.28 -5.21 4.69
CA PHE A 93 4.28 -6.07 5.33
C PHE A 93 3.05 -6.22 4.47
N VAL A 94 2.55 -7.44 4.38
CA VAL A 94 1.36 -7.79 3.60
C VAL A 94 0.43 -8.63 4.46
N ALA A 95 -0.73 -8.06 4.76
CA ALA A 95 -1.79 -8.74 5.48
C ALA A 95 -2.95 -9.06 4.54
N VAL A 96 -3.53 -10.25 4.68
CA VAL A 96 -4.67 -10.70 3.88
C VAL A 96 -5.86 -10.94 4.81
N GLN A 97 -7.04 -10.48 4.42
CA GLN A 97 -8.25 -10.61 5.22
C GLN A 97 -8.53 -12.07 5.62
N GLY A 98 -8.83 -12.28 6.90
CA GLY A 98 -9.09 -13.60 7.48
C GLY A 98 -7.85 -14.49 7.63
N GLU A 99 -6.65 -13.99 7.34
CA GLU A 99 -5.39 -14.68 7.62
C GLU A 99 -4.73 -14.09 8.87
N ASP A 100 -4.21 -14.97 9.73
CA ASP A 100 -3.56 -14.56 10.97
C ASP A 100 -2.12 -14.11 10.74
N GLU A 101 -1.47 -14.69 9.73
CA GLU A 101 -0.09 -14.42 9.36
C GLU A 101 0.02 -13.14 8.52
N VAL A 102 0.92 -12.25 8.93
CA VAL A 102 1.36 -11.09 8.14
C VAL A 102 2.66 -11.47 7.45
N LYS A 103 2.67 -11.46 6.11
CA LYS A 103 3.85 -11.81 5.33
C LYS A 103 4.81 -10.64 5.26
N GLU A 104 6.10 -10.96 5.30
CA GLU A 104 7.19 -9.99 5.24
C GLU A 104 8.00 -10.21 3.98
N TYR A 105 8.20 -9.14 3.22
CA TYR A 105 9.00 -9.16 2.00
C TYR A 105 10.20 -8.24 2.18
N PRO A 106 11.42 -8.79 2.40
CA PRO A 106 12.63 -7.99 2.54
C PRO A 106 12.83 -7.07 1.34
N VAL A 107 13.10 -5.79 1.59
CA VAL A 107 13.33 -4.82 0.52
C VAL A 107 14.65 -5.12 -0.18
N LYS A 108 14.67 -4.96 -1.50
CA LYS A 108 15.90 -5.06 -2.30
C LYS A 108 16.84 -3.91 -1.93
N ALA A 109 17.80 -4.15 -1.04
CA ALA A 109 18.72 -3.14 -0.53
C ALA A 109 19.38 -2.28 -1.62
N ILE A 110 19.57 -1.00 -1.30
CA ILE A 110 20.29 0.00 -2.09
C ILE A 110 21.35 0.59 -1.17
N GLU A 111 22.60 0.61 -1.63
CA GLU A 111 23.67 1.35 -0.93
C GLU A 111 23.24 2.83 -0.82
N LYS A 112 23.44 3.44 0.34
CA LYS A 112 22.95 4.80 0.63
C LYS A 112 23.48 5.82 -0.38
N GLU A 113 24.70 5.61 -0.85
CA GLU A 113 25.41 6.44 -1.82
C GLU A 113 24.79 6.37 -3.23
N LYS A 114 23.94 5.37 -3.49
CA LYS A 114 23.23 5.19 -4.76
C LYS A 114 21.78 5.69 -4.70
N ILE A 115 21.33 6.22 -3.56
CA ILE A 115 20.00 6.81 -3.40
C ILE A 115 20.11 8.29 -3.77
N ASN A 116 19.50 8.64 -4.89
CA ASN A 116 19.55 10.00 -5.43
C ASN A 116 18.34 10.83 -5.00
N ASP A 117 17.15 10.22 -5.01
CA ASP A 117 15.91 10.84 -4.54
C ASP A 117 14.99 9.74 -4.01
N THR A 118 14.21 10.04 -2.98
CA THR A 118 13.22 9.12 -2.41
C THR A 118 11.78 9.60 -2.61
N ASN A 119 11.60 10.83 -3.08
CA ASN A 119 10.29 11.36 -3.41
C ASN A 119 9.64 10.51 -4.51
N GLY A 120 8.39 10.09 -4.34
CA GLY A 120 7.71 9.23 -5.31
C GLY A 120 8.13 7.75 -5.31
N ALA A 121 9.00 7.29 -4.39
CA ALA A 121 9.32 5.87 -4.26
C ALA A 121 8.07 5.02 -3.94
N GLY A 122 7.12 5.56 -3.16
CA GLY A 122 5.82 4.94 -2.89
C GLY A 122 4.95 4.80 -4.14
N ASP A 123 4.93 5.84 -4.99
CA ASP A 123 4.19 5.80 -6.27
C ASP A 123 4.81 4.77 -7.23
N ALA A 124 6.14 4.73 -7.29
CA ALA A 124 6.87 3.73 -8.07
C ALA A 124 6.58 2.31 -7.56
N PHE A 125 6.53 2.10 -6.24
CA PHE A 125 6.11 0.83 -5.66
C PHE A 125 4.68 0.45 -6.10
N ALA A 126 3.72 1.37 -5.93
CA ALA A 126 2.33 1.14 -6.30
C ALA A 126 2.20 0.82 -7.80
N GLY A 127 2.92 1.53 -8.66
CA GLY A 127 2.94 1.27 -10.10
C GLY A 127 3.45 -0.13 -10.45
N GLY A 128 4.57 -0.57 -9.84
CA GLY A 128 5.13 -1.90 -10.08
C GLY A 128 4.24 -3.02 -9.54
N PHE A 129 3.61 -2.79 -8.39
CA PHE A 129 2.64 -3.70 -7.79
C PHE A 129 1.39 -3.87 -8.66
N LEU A 130 0.79 -2.75 -9.11
CA LEU A 130 -0.38 -2.76 -9.98
C LEU A 130 -0.09 -3.44 -11.32
N ALA A 131 1.11 -3.26 -11.90
CA ALA A 131 1.52 -3.98 -13.11
C ALA A 131 1.52 -5.50 -12.88
N GLY A 132 2.04 -5.96 -11.74
CA GLY A 132 1.97 -7.37 -11.33
C GLY A 132 0.53 -7.88 -11.21
N LEU A 133 -0.35 -7.11 -10.56
CA LEU A 133 -1.76 -7.47 -10.41
C LEU A 133 -2.49 -7.59 -11.76
N VAL A 134 -2.29 -6.64 -12.67
CA VAL A 134 -2.92 -6.65 -14.00
C VAL A 134 -2.44 -7.85 -14.84
N GLU A 135 -1.16 -8.21 -14.70
CA GLU A 135 -0.58 -9.42 -15.30
C GLU A 135 -0.98 -10.72 -14.59
N LYS A 136 -1.84 -10.66 -13.57
CA LYS A 136 -2.29 -11.81 -12.76
C LYS A 136 -1.14 -12.56 -12.10
N LYS A 137 -0.07 -11.85 -11.74
CA LYS A 137 1.03 -12.40 -10.95
C LYS A 137 0.56 -12.70 -9.53
N SER A 138 1.29 -13.56 -8.84
CA SER A 138 1.07 -13.79 -7.42
C SER A 138 1.28 -12.50 -6.61
N LEU A 139 0.77 -12.49 -5.37
CA LEU A 139 0.95 -11.35 -4.47
C LEU A 139 2.44 -11.09 -4.19
N ALA A 140 3.21 -12.16 -3.97
CA ALA A 140 4.66 -12.09 -3.76
C ALA A 140 5.39 -11.49 -4.98
N GLU A 141 5.07 -11.94 -6.20
CA GLU A 141 5.66 -11.40 -7.42
C GLU A 141 5.26 -9.93 -7.66
N SER A 142 4.03 -9.55 -7.30
CA SER A 142 3.56 -8.17 -7.43
C SER A 142 4.31 -7.24 -6.47
N VAL A 143 4.53 -7.68 -5.22
CA VAL A 143 5.36 -6.95 -4.25
C VAL A 143 6.80 -6.84 -4.73
N ASP A 144 7.38 -7.93 -5.23
CA ASP A 144 8.76 -7.95 -5.76
C ASP A 144 8.95 -6.92 -6.89
N ARG A 145 7.97 -6.83 -7.80
CA ARG A 145 7.95 -5.84 -8.89
C ARG A 145 7.80 -4.41 -8.37
N GLY A 146 6.94 -4.18 -7.39
CA GLY A 146 6.82 -2.90 -6.70
C GLY A 146 8.16 -2.46 -6.11
N GLN A 147 8.80 -3.35 -5.34
CA GLN A 147 10.11 -3.07 -4.74
C GLN A 147 11.19 -2.83 -5.80
N TRP A 148 11.18 -3.60 -6.89
CA TRP A 148 12.12 -3.40 -8.00
C TRP A 148 11.95 -2.02 -8.64
N LEU A 149 10.72 -1.58 -8.91
CA LEU A 149 10.47 -0.29 -9.54
C LEU A 149 10.79 0.87 -8.60
N ALA A 150 10.43 0.77 -7.32
CA ALA A 150 10.82 1.76 -6.30
C ALA A 150 12.34 1.89 -6.20
N LYS A 151 13.07 0.76 -6.22
CA LYS A 151 14.53 0.74 -6.22
C LYS A 151 15.13 1.38 -7.47
N LEU A 152 14.58 1.08 -8.64
CA LEU A 152 15.04 1.68 -9.88
C LEU A 152 14.81 3.20 -9.87
N TYR A 153 13.62 3.62 -9.44
CA TYR A 153 13.26 5.03 -9.35
C TYR A 153 14.20 5.80 -8.42
N ALA A 154 14.41 5.28 -7.20
CA ALA A 154 15.24 5.94 -6.20
C ALA A 154 16.71 6.12 -6.63
N LYS A 155 17.18 5.30 -7.57
CA LYS A 155 18.51 5.42 -8.19
C LYS A 155 18.57 6.42 -9.34
N VAL A 156 17.49 6.67 -10.07
CA VAL A 156 17.55 7.37 -11.37
C VAL A 156 16.98 8.80 -11.33
N ALA A 157 16.15 9.13 -10.34
CA ALA A 157 15.36 10.36 -10.30
C ALA A 157 16.13 11.69 -10.48
N MET A 158 17.41 11.78 -10.11
CA MET A 158 18.23 12.99 -10.40
C MET A 158 18.53 13.21 -11.90
N GLY A 159 18.61 12.15 -12.71
CA GLY A 159 19.03 12.26 -14.12
C GLY A 159 17.93 12.75 -15.07
N LEU A 160 16.65 12.70 -14.66
CA LEU A 160 15.51 13.07 -15.49
C LEU A 160 15.07 14.54 -15.30
N VAL A 161 15.31 15.12 -14.12
CA VAL A 161 14.93 16.52 -13.83
C VAL A 161 15.94 17.51 -14.45
N GLN A 162 17.18 17.12 -14.68
CA GLN A 162 18.18 17.95 -15.38
C GLN A 162 17.97 18.08 -16.90
N ARG A 163 16.91 17.47 -17.46
CA ARG A 163 16.49 17.66 -18.86
C ARG A 163 15.12 18.33 -18.96
N ARG A 164 14.98 19.51 -18.35
CA ARG A 164 14.03 20.55 -18.76
C ARG A 164 14.65 21.92 -18.59
#